data_AF-A0A6C0BY43-F1
#
_entry.id   AF-A0A6C0BY43-F1
#
_cell.length_a   1.000
_cell.length_b   1.000
_cell.length_c   1.000
_cell.angle_alpha   90.00
_cell.angle_beta   90.00
_cell.angle_gamma   90.00
#
_symmetry.space_group_name_H-M   'P 1'
#
loop_
_entity.id
_entity.type
_entity.pdbx_description
1 polymer ?
#
loop_
_entity_poly.entity_id
_entity_poly.type
_entity_poly.pdbx_seq_one_letter_code
_entity_poly.pdbx_strand_id
1 'polypeptide(L)'
;MSAGKSAQKYTYTLSDGTDLEEYRENHMWDFSKDYRSKKRLTPEDVTLIASCMPKTLCRCLHLVHCGITDIGALKNMMNDGMNLDLRGNKIADISALKGSNFYRLDLTGNEIVDISALKGSNIRMLSLAGNQIADISALNGSSIWICDLSRNQITDISDLIDLIGSLPDIWRLKVTNNQITEDDKLLLRRASFRKPGTIINV
;
A
#
# COMPACT_ATOMS: atom_id res chain seq x y z
N MET A 1 6.29 -35.30 -33.38
CA MET A 1 6.53 -35.36 -31.93
C MET A 1 7.15 -34.04 -31.50
N SER A 2 6.33 -33.11 -31.01
CA SER A 2 6.78 -31.82 -30.46
C SER A 2 7.12 -32.06 -28.98
N ALA A 3 8.39 -31.92 -28.63
CA ALA A 3 8.84 -32.00 -27.24
C ALA A 3 8.32 -30.77 -26.50
N GLY A 4 7.27 -30.96 -25.70
CA GLY A 4 6.84 -29.98 -24.72
C GLY A 4 7.99 -29.75 -23.74
N LYS A 5 8.56 -28.53 -23.75
CA LYS A 5 9.44 -28.09 -22.68
C LYS A 5 8.62 -28.13 -21.39
N SER A 6 8.85 -29.14 -20.55
CA SER A 6 8.27 -29.14 -19.20
C SER A 6 8.81 -27.90 -18.50
N ALA A 7 7.94 -26.94 -18.19
CA ALA A 7 8.29 -25.89 -17.25
C ALA A 7 8.74 -26.60 -15.98
N GLN A 8 9.99 -26.37 -15.59
CA GLN A 8 10.57 -26.93 -14.38
C GLN A 8 9.68 -26.46 -13.23
N LYS A 9 8.91 -27.40 -12.66
CA LYS A 9 7.94 -27.12 -11.60
C LYS A 9 8.75 -26.90 -10.32
N TYR A 10 9.19 -25.68 -10.09
CA TYR A 10 9.83 -25.31 -8.83
C TYR A 10 8.73 -25.30 -7.77
N THR A 11 8.62 -26.37 -6.99
CA THR A 11 7.71 -26.44 -5.84
C THR A 11 8.31 -25.55 -4.75
N TYR A 12 7.77 -24.35 -4.60
CA TYR A 12 8.10 -23.48 -3.49
C TYR A 12 6.98 -23.63 -2.49
N THR A 13 7.26 -24.24 -1.33
CA THR A 13 6.24 -24.57 -0.33
C THR A 13 6.40 -23.65 0.87
N LEU A 14 5.32 -23.00 1.29
CA LEU A 14 5.25 -22.24 2.53
C LEU A 14 5.46 -23.16 3.75
N SER A 15 5.77 -22.57 4.89
CA SER A 15 5.99 -23.25 6.19
C SER A 15 4.82 -24.15 6.60
N ASP A 16 3.65 -23.90 6.03
CA ASP A 16 2.42 -24.60 6.32
C ASP A 16 2.05 -25.70 5.32
N GLY A 17 2.93 -25.98 4.36
CA GLY A 17 2.75 -27.00 3.34
C GLY A 17 2.09 -26.51 2.05
N THR A 18 1.69 -25.24 1.95
CA THR A 18 1.02 -24.70 0.76
C THR A 18 1.99 -24.44 -0.39
N ASP A 19 1.67 -24.86 -1.62
CA ASP A 19 2.46 -24.59 -2.82
C ASP A 19 2.19 -23.16 -3.34
N LEU A 20 3.24 -22.36 -3.56
CA LEU A 20 3.13 -20.99 -4.05
C LEU A 20 2.46 -20.88 -5.42
N GLU A 21 2.57 -21.88 -6.29
CA GLU A 21 1.93 -21.84 -7.61
C GLU A 21 0.38 -21.85 -7.52
N GLU A 22 -0.20 -22.25 -6.39
CA GLU A 22 -1.66 -22.19 -6.17
C GLU A 22 -2.18 -20.74 -6.11
N TYR A 23 -1.33 -19.79 -5.72
CA TYR A 23 -1.71 -18.38 -5.59
C TYR A 23 -1.43 -17.55 -6.85
N ARG A 24 -0.85 -18.16 -7.88
CA ARG A 24 -0.45 -17.49 -9.11
C ARG A 24 -1.60 -17.46 -10.12
N GLU A 25 -2.22 -16.30 -10.28
CA GLU A 25 -3.18 -16.02 -11.34
C GLU A 25 -2.70 -14.83 -12.17
N ASN A 26 -2.42 -15.00 -13.47
CA ASN A 26 -2.18 -13.88 -14.41
C ASN A 26 -1.34 -12.70 -13.86
N HIS A 27 -0.09 -12.96 -13.45
CA HIS A 27 0.85 -11.94 -12.91
C HIS A 27 0.45 -11.34 -11.54
N MET A 28 -0.54 -11.94 -10.88
CA MET A 28 -0.98 -11.62 -9.52
C MET A 28 -0.71 -12.82 -8.61
N TRP A 29 -0.17 -12.52 -7.44
CA TRP A 29 0.00 -13.47 -6.35
C TRP A 29 -0.90 -13.01 -5.19
N ASP A 30 -1.92 -13.80 -4.88
CA ASP A 30 -2.95 -13.41 -3.91
C ASP A 30 -3.09 -14.40 -2.76
N PHE A 31 -2.44 -14.08 -1.63
CA PHE A 31 -2.48 -14.89 -0.41
C PHE A 31 -3.68 -14.56 0.48
N SER A 32 -4.60 -13.69 0.04
CA SER A 32 -5.74 -13.24 0.84
C SER A 32 -6.88 -14.27 0.95
N LYS A 33 -6.94 -15.24 0.02
CA LYS A 33 -8.06 -16.19 -0.11
C LYS A 33 -8.12 -17.21 1.06
N ASP A 34 -7.00 -17.54 1.71
CA ASP A 34 -6.95 -18.58 2.76
C ASP A 34 -6.91 -18.06 4.22
N TYR A 35 -6.75 -16.76 4.42
CA TYR A 35 -6.45 -16.17 5.73
C TYR A 35 -7.68 -15.70 6.54
N ARG A 36 -8.89 -16.11 6.12
CA ARG A 36 -10.08 -16.12 7.01
C ARG A 36 -9.99 -17.18 8.12
N SER A 37 -8.94 -18.01 8.13
CA SER A 37 -8.77 -19.19 8.98
C SER A 37 -7.82 -19.04 10.20
N LYS A 38 -7.36 -17.83 10.55
CA LYS A 38 -6.40 -17.53 11.65
C LYS A 38 -4.93 -17.95 11.40
N LYS A 39 -4.57 -18.43 10.22
CA LYS A 39 -3.15 -18.67 9.89
C LYS A 39 -2.40 -17.34 9.82
N ARG A 40 -1.08 -17.31 10.05
CA ARG A 40 -0.23 -16.12 9.89
C ARG A 40 1.01 -16.52 9.10
N LEU A 41 1.43 -15.70 8.14
CA LEU A 41 2.70 -15.92 7.44
C LEU A 41 3.84 -15.73 8.44
N THR A 42 4.78 -16.66 8.45
CA THR A 42 6.03 -16.51 9.19
C THR A 42 6.99 -15.56 8.46
N PRO A 43 8.00 -14.97 9.13
CA PRO A 43 9.04 -14.21 8.45
C PRO A 43 9.76 -15.00 7.35
N GLU A 44 9.92 -16.31 7.53
CA GLU A 44 10.49 -17.23 6.55
C GLU A 44 9.60 -17.32 5.30
N ASP A 45 8.27 -17.36 5.46
CA ASP A 45 7.31 -17.36 4.36
C ASP A 45 7.40 -16.06 3.54
N VAL A 46 7.44 -14.91 4.23
CA VAL A 46 7.58 -13.60 3.58
C VAL A 46 8.90 -13.52 2.81
N THR A 47 9.98 -14.06 3.38
CA THR A 47 11.29 -14.14 2.72
C THR A 47 11.26 -15.04 1.49
N LEU A 48 10.61 -16.21 1.58
CA LEU A 48 10.45 -17.11 0.45
C LEU A 48 9.68 -16.45 -0.69
N ILE A 49 8.52 -15.83 -0.38
CA ILE A 49 7.71 -15.08 -1.35
C ILE A 49 8.57 -14.00 -2.04
N ALA A 50 9.30 -13.20 -1.27
CA ALA A 50 10.17 -12.16 -1.79
C ALA A 50 11.27 -12.70 -2.72
N SER A 51 11.84 -13.87 -2.41
CA SER A 51 12.89 -14.48 -3.22
C SER A 51 12.38 -15.04 -4.56
N CYS A 52 11.10 -15.40 -4.63
CA CYS A 52 10.46 -15.94 -5.83
C CYS A 52 10.01 -14.84 -6.78
N MET A 53 9.54 -13.71 -6.25
CA MET A 53 8.93 -12.61 -6.99
C MET A 53 9.79 -12.04 -8.13
N PRO A 54 11.09 -11.70 -7.96
CA PRO A 54 11.93 -11.19 -9.04
C PRO A 54 12.10 -12.15 -10.23
N LYS A 55 11.88 -13.44 -10.01
CA LYS A 55 11.95 -14.48 -11.06
C LYS A 55 10.63 -14.62 -11.83
N THR A 56 9.61 -13.86 -11.42
CA THR A 56 8.27 -13.88 -12.02
C THR A 56 7.99 -12.56 -12.70
N LEU A 57 6.96 -12.52 -13.55
CA LEU A 57 6.42 -11.27 -14.08
C LEU A 57 5.38 -10.62 -13.13
N CYS A 58 5.41 -10.94 -11.83
CA CYS A 58 4.41 -10.46 -10.87
C CYS A 58 4.37 -8.93 -10.82
N ARG A 59 3.15 -8.39 -10.96
CA ARG A 59 2.87 -6.94 -10.85
C ARG A 59 1.88 -6.63 -9.74
N CYS A 60 1.26 -7.66 -9.14
CA CYS A 60 0.27 -7.52 -8.09
C CYS A 60 0.57 -8.53 -6.98
N LEU A 61 0.85 -8.06 -5.77
CA LEU A 61 1.00 -8.89 -4.58
C LEU A 61 -0.05 -8.50 -3.56
N HIS A 62 -0.90 -9.44 -3.18
CA HIS A 62 -1.86 -9.29 -2.08
C HIS A 62 -1.44 -10.15 -0.89
N LEU A 63 -1.13 -9.49 0.23
CA LEU A 63 -0.75 -10.07 1.52
C LEU A 63 -1.70 -9.57 2.61
N VAL A 64 -3.00 -9.61 2.33
CA VAL A 64 -4.05 -9.07 3.20
C VAL A 64 -4.28 -9.98 4.40
N HIS A 65 -4.35 -9.41 5.61
CA HIS A 65 -4.63 -10.15 6.85
C HIS A 65 -3.68 -11.34 7.12
N CYS A 66 -2.44 -11.24 6.67
CA CYS A 66 -1.43 -12.29 6.82
C CYS A 66 -0.69 -12.26 8.17
N GLY A 67 -0.94 -11.24 9.01
CA GLY A 67 -0.29 -11.08 10.31
C GLY A 67 1.16 -10.58 10.22
N ILE A 68 1.51 -9.92 9.11
CA ILE A 68 2.85 -9.41 8.84
C ILE A 68 3.18 -8.25 9.79
N THR A 69 4.36 -8.29 10.39
CA THR A 69 4.91 -7.20 11.21
C THR A 69 6.13 -6.54 10.57
N ASP A 70 6.88 -7.30 9.75
CA ASP A 70 8.11 -6.86 9.11
C ASP A 70 8.02 -7.13 7.60
N ILE A 71 8.28 -6.09 6.81
CA ILE A 71 8.30 -6.12 5.34
C ILE A 71 9.71 -5.93 4.76
N GLY A 72 10.75 -5.95 5.58
CA GLY A 72 12.14 -5.77 5.17
C GLY A 72 12.59 -6.73 4.06
N ALA A 73 12.14 -7.99 4.14
CA ALA A 73 12.42 -9.00 3.12
C ALA A 73 11.83 -8.64 1.74
N LEU A 74 10.73 -7.87 1.70
CA LEU A 74 10.08 -7.47 0.44
C LEU A 74 10.85 -6.39 -0.34
N LYS A 75 11.81 -5.70 0.28
CA LYS A 75 12.49 -4.52 -0.30
C LYS A 75 13.03 -4.76 -1.72
N ASN A 76 13.64 -5.93 -1.96
CA ASN A 76 14.32 -6.23 -3.22
C ASN A 76 13.39 -6.79 -4.30
N MET A 77 12.11 -7.03 -4.01
CA MET A 77 11.14 -7.51 -4.99
C MET A 77 10.20 -6.43 -5.54
N MET A 78 10.23 -5.23 -4.98
CA MET A 78 9.35 -4.13 -5.38
C MET A 78 9.81 -3.53 -6.71
N ASN A 79 9.06 -3.79 -7.76
CA ASN A 79 9.29 -3.24 -9.09
C ASN A 79 8.52 -1.93 -9.32
N ASP A 80 9.02 -1.08 -10.22
CA ASP A 80 8.38 0.20 -10.56
C ASP A 80 6.94 -0.03 -11.08
N GLY A 81 5.98 0.68 -10.48
CA GLY A 81 4.56 0.61 -10.87
C GLY A 81 3.81 -0.64 -10.37
N MET A 82 4.36 -1.37 -9.40
CA MET A 82 3.71 -2.53 -8.78
C MET A 82 2.43 -2.15 -8.01
N ASN A 83 1.50 -3.10 -7.92
CA ASN A 83 0.38 -3.08 -6.99
C ASN A 83 0.71 -3.92 -5.76
N LEU A 84 0.74 -3.29 -4.59
CA LEU A 84 1.03 -3.95 -3.32
C LEU A 84 -0.13 -3.71 -2.34
N ASP A 85 -0.75 -4.80 -1.90
CA ASP A 85 -1.84 -4.78 -0.92
C ASP A 85 -1.39 -5.49 0.36
N LEU A 86 -1.17 -4.70 1.41
CA LEU A 86 -0.70 -5.12 2.74
C LEU A 86 -1.74 -4.80 3.82
N ARG A 87 -3.03 -4.73 3.44
CA ARG A 87 -4.09 -4.37 4.36
C ARG A 87 -4.24 -5.33 5.53
N GLY A 88 -4.60 -4.78 6.69
CA GLY A 88 -5.05 -5.55 7.84
C GLY A 88 -3.95 -6.40 8.48
N ASN A 89 -2.71 -5.93 8.41
CA ASN A 89 -1.55 -6.53 9.05
C ASN A 89 -1.20 -5.75 10.34
N LYS A 90 0.03 -5.92 10.85
CA LYS A 90 0.55 -5.27 12.06
C LYS A 90 1.86 -4.54 11.76
N ILE A 91 1.91 -3.91 10.59
CA ILE A 91 3.12 -3.24 10.11
C ILE A 91 3.21 -1.87 10.80
N ALA A 92 4.34 -1.60 11.45
CA ALA A 92 4.62 -0.29 12.06
C ALA A 92 5.77 0.43 11.33
N ASP A 93 6.79 -0.32 10.89
CA ASP A 93 7.92 0.21 10.11
C ASP A 93 7.73 -0.08 8.62
N ILE A 94 7.70 0.97 7.81
CA ILE A 94 7.62 0.91 6.35
C ILE A 94 8.92 1.37 5.66
N SER A 95 10.04 1.43 6.36
CA SER A 95 11.35 1.83 5.83
C SER A 95 11.79 1.01 4.61
N ALA A 96 11.32 -0.23 4.49
CA ALA A 96 11.53 -1.09 3.34
C ALA A 96 10.96 -0.53 2.02
N LEU A 97 9.96 0.36 2.07
CA LEU A 97 9.32 0.99 0.90
C LEU A 97 10.11 2.18 0.35
N LYS A 98 11.19 2.59 1.01
CA LYS A 98 11.95 3.79 0.66
C LYS A 98 12.50 3.71 -0.76
N GLY A 99 12.14 4.69 -1.58
CA GLY A 99 12.56 4.80 -2.98
C GLY A 99 11.81 3.87 -3.94
N SER A 100 10.80 3.14 -3.45
CA SER A 100 9.92 2.34 -4.29
C SER A 100 8.77 3.18 -4.85
N ASN A 101 8.33 2.83 -6.05
CA ASN A 101 7.22 3.47 -6.76
C ASN A 101 6.12 2.45 -7.02
N PHE A 102 4.88 2.86 -6.85
CA PHE A 102 3.73 1.97 -6.93
C PHE A 102 2.65 2.56 -7.83
N TYR A 103 1.98 1.70 -8.60
CA TYR A 103 0.71 2.12 -9.18
C TYR A 103 -0.35 2.17 -8.07
N ARG A 104 -0.43 1.13 -7.25
CA ARG A 104 -1.30 1.07 -6.07
C ARG A 104 -0.54 0.56 -4.85
N LEU A 105 -0.63 1.28 -3.74
CA LEU A 105 -0.15 0.85 -2.43
C LEU A 105 -1.30 0.94 -1.42
N ASP A 106 -1.66 -0.19 -0.83
CA ASP A 106 -2.72 -0.28 0.18
C ASP A 106 -2.16 -0.80 1.50
N LEU A 107 -2.10 0.08 2.49
CA LEU A 107 -1.59 -0.15 3.85
C LEU A 107 -2.69 0.03 4.89
N THR A 108 -3.96 -0.04 4.49
CA THR A 108 -5.12 0.15 5.38
C THR A 108 -5.09 -0.81 6.58
N GLY A 109 -5.37 -0.31 7.78
CA GLY A 109 -5.51 -1.15 8.97
C GLY A 109 -4.19 -1.79 9.42
N ASN A 110 -3.18 -0.96 9.64
CA ASN A 110 -1.87 -1.34 10.18
C ASN A 110 -1.58 -0.47 11.43
N GLU A 111 -0.33 -0.48 11.90
CA GLU A 111 0.13 0.23 13.11
C GLU A 111 1.12 1.35 12.76
N ILE A 112 1.00 1.94 11.56
CA ILE A 112 1.96 2.91 11.01
C ILE A 112 1.79 4.26 11.69
N VAL A 113 2.90 4.86 12.11
CA VAL A 113 2.97 6.21 12.68
C VAL A 113 3.77 7.15 11.77
N ASP A 114 4.93 6.69 11.30
CA ASP A 114 5.83 7.46 10.44
C ASP A 114 5.73 6.99 8.98
N ILE A 115 5.44 7.94 8.08
CA ILE A 115 5.40 7.71 6.63
C ILE A 115 6.55 8.37 5.87
N SER A 116 7.61 8.79 6.55
CA SER A 116 8.81 9.41 5.96
C SER A 116 9.45 8.57 4.85
N ALA A 117 9.29 7.25 4.89
CA ALA A 117 9.75 6.34 3.85
C ALA A 117 9.09 6.58 2.47
N LEU A 118 7.89 7.17 2.43
CA LEU A 118 7.16 7.47 1.20
C LEU A 118 7.58 8.79 0.55
N LYS A 119 8.48 9.55 1.18
CA LYS A 119 8.93 10.85 0.67
C LYS A 119 9.58 10.69 -0.70
N GLY A 120 9.00 11.37 -1.70
CA GLY A 120 9.48 11.35 -3.08
C GLY A 120 9.08 10.11 -3.87
N SER A 121 8.30 9.19 -3.29
CA SER A 121 7.75 8.05 -4.02
C SER A 121 6.68 8.47 -5.03
N ASN A 122 6.69 7.85 -6.21
CA ASN A 122 5.63 8.03 -7.20
C ASN A 122 4.53 6.99 -6.96
N ILE A 123 3.39 7.43 -6.40
CA ILE A 123 2.25 6.56 -6.05
C ILE A 123 0.98 7.12 -6.67
N ARG A 124 0.28 6.36 -7.54
CA ARG A 124 -0.99 6.82 -8.13
C ARG A 124 -2.16 6.63 -7.19
N MET A 125 -2.25 5.49 -6.52
CA MET A 125 -3.32 5.17 -5.56
C MET A 125 -2.72 4.77 -4.22
N LEU A 126 -2.97 5.57 -3.19
CA LEU A 126 -2.46 5.35 -1.84
C LEU A 126 -3.63 5.21 -0.85
N SER A 127 -3.61 4.15 -0.05
CA SER A 127 -4.51 4.02 1.09
C SER A 127 -3.72 3.73 2.36
N LEU A 128 -3.88 4.59 3.35
CA LEU A 128 -3.25 4.55 4.67
C LEU A 128 -4.33 4.60 5.77
N ALA A 129 -5.58 4.29 5.43
CA ALA A 129 -6.69 4.46 6.36
C ALA A 129 -6.57 3.51 7.57
N GLY A 130 -7.01 3.94 8.75
CA GLY A 130 -6.94 3.08 9.95
C GLY A 130 -5.51 2.81 10.43
N ASN A 131 -4.68 3.84 10.46
CA ASN A 131 -3.34 3.82 11.04
C ASN A 131 -3.26 4.86 12.19
N GLN A 132 -2.05 5.24 12.61
CA GLN A 132 -1.78 6.16 13.71
C GLN A 132 -1.00 7.39 13.23
N ILE A 133 -1.23 7.81 11.98
CA ILE A 133 -0.45 8.86 11.31
C ILE A 133 -0.97 10.23 11.75
N ALA A 134 -0.07 11.12 12.16
CA ALA A 134 -0.40 12.52 12.47
C ALA A 134 0.28 13.50 11.50
N ASP A 135 1.53 13.24 11.14
CA ASP A 135 2.33 14.02 10.20
C ASP A 135 2.24 13.40 8.79
N ILE A 136 1.82 14.19 7.81
CA ILE A 136 1.70 13.77 6.41
C ILE A 136 2.64 14.53 5.47
N SER A 137 3.58 15.32 6.00
CA SER A 137 4.52 16.14 5.23
C SER A 137 5.35 15.34 4.21
N ALA A 138 5.54 14.03 4.45
CA ALA A 138 6.19 13.12 3.52
C ALA A 138 5.46 13.01 2.16
N LEU A 139 4.15 13.30 2.12
CA LEU A 139 3.34 13.26 0.91
C LEU A 139 3.41 14.57 0.10
N ASN A 140 3.98 15.64 0.65
CA ASN A 140 4.06 16.94 -0.04
C ASN A 140 4.83 16.81 -1.37
N GLY A 141 4.24 17.32 -2.45
CA GLY A 141 4.79 17.22 -3.80
C GLY A 141 4.58 15.86 -4.50
N SER A 142 3.90 14.91 -3.87
CA SER A 142 3.60 13.60 -4.48
C SER A 142 2.45 13.71 -5.50
N SER A 143 2.58 13.04 -6.64
CA SER A 143 1.56 13.02 -7.70
C SER A 143 0.51 11.91 -7.51
N ILE A 144 -0.25 11.98 -6.41
CA ILE A 144 -1.26 10.98 -6.04
C ILE A 144 -2.61 11.30 -6.69
N TRP A 145 -3.32 10.29 -7.24
CA TRP A 145 -4.65 10.45 -7.83
C TRP A 145 -5.79 10.09 -6.87
N ILE A 146 -5.54 9.12 -5.98
CA ILE A 146 -6.49 8.71 -4.95
C ILE A 146 -5.70 8.52 -3.66
N CYS A 147 -6.07 9.26 -2.61
CA CYS A 147 -5.47 9.18 -1.29
C CYS A 147 -6.55 8.98 -0.22
N ASP A 148 -6.45 7.91 0.56
CA ASP A 148 -7.29 7.69 1.73
C ASP A 148 -6.46 7.68 3.01
N LEU A 149 -6.62 8.74 3.80
CA LEU A 149 -5.99 8.97 5.10
C LEU A 149 -7.03 8.89 6.23
N SER A 150 -8.23 8.35 5.97
CA SER A 150 -9.30 8.30 6.96
C SER A 150 -8.90 7.48 8.20
N ARG A 151 -9.47 7.79 9.37
CA ARG A 151 -9.19 7.05 10.62
C ARG A 151 -7.70 7.05 10.96
N ASN A 152 -7.13 8.23 11.07
CA ASN A 152 -5.76 8.49 11.52
C ASN A 152 -5.78 9.55 12.63
N GLN A 153 -4.64 10.15 12.93
CA GLN A 153 -4.46 11.16 13.98
C GLN A 153 -4.12 12.55 13.44
N ILE A 154 -4.56 12.88 12.22
CA ILE A 154 -4.24 14.15 11.57
C ILE A 154 -4.99 15.30 12.24
N THR A 155 -4.26 16.32 12.64
CA THR A 155 -4.79 17.57 13.20
C THR A 155 -4.43 18.78 12.34
N ASP A 156 -3.20 18.83 11.82
CA ASP A 156 -2.71 19.95 11.00
C ASP A 156 -3.10 19.76 9.54
N ILE A 157 -3.78 20.75 8.97
CA ILE A 157 -4.22 20.73 7.57
C ILE A 157 -3.29 21.50 6.63
N SER A 158 -2.22 22.12 7.13
CA SER A 158 -1.29 22.91 6.31
C SER A 158 -0.67 22.06 5.21
N ASP A 159 -0.20 20.86 5.56
CA ASP A 159 0.30 19.88 4.59
C ASP A 159 -0.80 19.39 3.63
N LEU A 160 -2.06 19.28 4.09
CA LEU A 160 -3.17 18.94 3.21
C LEU A 160 -3.44 20.04 2.18
N ILE A 161 -3.36 21.31 2.58
CA ILE A 161 -3.53 22.46 1.69
C ILE A 161 -2.42 22.48 0.63
N ASP A 162 -1.17 22.28 1.05
CA ASP A 162 -0.01 22.23 0.14
C ASP A 162 -0.12 21.05 -0.84
N LEU A 163 -0.51 19.88 -0.33
CA LEU A 163 -0.80 18.71 -1.14
C LEU A 163 -1.90 19.03 -2.16
N ILE A 164 -3.04 19.59 -1.77
CA ILE A 164 -4.11 20.02 -2.70
C ILE A 164 -3.59 20.98 -3.77
N GLY A 165 -2.74 21.94 -3.39
CA GLY A 165 -2.11 22.91 -4.29
C GLY A 165 -1.27 22.25 -5.39
N SER A 166 -0.52 21.20 -5.04
CA SER A 166 0.44 20.52 -5.92
C SER A 166 -0.14 19.55 -6.96
N LEU A 167 -1.43 19.18 -6.85
CA LEU A 167 -1.96 18.03 -7.59
C LEU A 167 -2.52 18.36 -8.98
N PRO A 168 -2.35 17.47 -9.98
CA PRO A 168 -2.95 17.59 -11.30
C PRO A 168 -4.48 17.39 -11.25
N ASP A 169 -5.18 17.83 -12.30
CA ASP A 169 -6.64 17.77 -12.41
C ASP A 169 -7.20 16.36 -12.11
N ILE A 170 -8.22 16.30 -11.25
CA ILE A 170 -8.92 15.11 -10.71
C ILE A 170 -8.13 14.35 -9.63
N TRP A 171 -8.49 14.66 -8.38
CA TRP A 171 -8.01 13.97 -7.19
C TRP A 171 -9.16 13.55 -6.27
N ARG A 172 -9.02 12.40 -5.60
CA ARG A 172 -9.90 12.00 -4.50
C ARG A 172 -9.10 11.90 -3.22
N LEU A 173 -9.39 12.77 -2.26
CA LEU A 173 -8.82 12.75 -0.92
C LEU A 173 -9.90 12.39 0.09
N LYS A 174 -9.60 11.45 0.99
CA LYS A 174 -10.44 11.18 2.16
C LYS A 174 -9.60 11.36 3.42
N VAL A 175 -10.08 12.17 4.33
CA VAL A 175 -9.48 12.42 5.66
C VAL A 175 -10.52 12.29 6.78
N THR A 176 -11.64 11.60 6.51
CA THR A 176 -12.72 11.41 7.48
C THR A 176 -12.23 10.68 8.74
N ASN A 177 -12.84 10.97 9.89
CA ASN A 177 -12.46 10.38 11.18
C ASN A 177 -10.99 10.64 11.56
N ASN A 178 -10.48 11.84 11.28
CA ASN A 178 -9.27 12.40 11.88
C ASN A 178 -9.64 13.42 12.96
N GLN A 179 -8.66 14.09 13.56
CA GLN A 179 -8.86 15.13 14.58
C GLN A 179 -8.83 16.55 13.96
N ILE A 180 -9.40 16.68 12.76
CA ILE A 180 -9.53 17.96 12.05
C ILE A 180 -10.73 18.73 12.60
N THR A 181 -10.54 20.01 12.92
CA THR A 181 -11.59 20.90 13.45
C THR A 181 -12.66 21.19 12.40
N GLU A 182 -13.89 21.55 12.80
CA GLU A 182 -14.95 21.89 11.83
C GLU A 182 -14.59 23.11 10.95
N ASP A 183 -13.87 24.09 11.49
CA ASP A 183 -13.38 25.24 10.73
C ASP A 183 -12.38 24.81 9.66
N ASP A 184 -11.47 23.91 9.98
CA ASP A 184 -10.51 23.34 9.03
C ASP A 184 -11.19 22.48 7.97
N LYS A 185 -12.21 21.69 8.34
CA LYS A 185 -13.03 20.95 7.37
C LYS A 185 -13.72 21.91 6.40
N LEU A 186 -14.20 23.06 6.87
CA LEU A 186 -14.79 24.08 6.00
C LEU A 186 -13.75 24.67 5.03
N LEU A 187 -12.53 24.90 5.48
CA LEU A 187 -11.42 25.35 4.61
C LEU A 187 -11.10 24.30 3.53
N LEU A 188 -11.03 23.02 3.89
CA LEU A 188 -10.80 21.93 2.95
C LEU A 188 -11.92 21.81 1.90
N ARG A 189 -13.20 21.92 2.33
CA ARG A 189 -14.34 21.98 1.41
C ARG A 189 -14.27 23.18 0.46
N ARG A 190 -13.81 24.33 0.95
CA ARG A 190 -13.60 25.52 0.09
C ARG A 190 -12.46 25.31 -0.92
N ALA A 191 -11.39 24.63 -0.51
CA ALA A 191 -10.27 24.31 -1.39
C ALA A 191 -10.69 23.37 -2.54
N SER A 192 -11.59 22.41 -2.30
CA SER A 192 -12.06 21.50 -3.36
C SER A 192 -12.80 22.20 -4.50
N PHE A 193 -13.49 23.33 -4.24
CA PHE A 193 -14.16 24.08 -5.29
C PHE A 193 -13.20 24.84 -6.23
N ARG A 194 -11.94 25.05 -5.83
CA ARG A 194 -10.95 25.76 -6.64
C ARG A 194 -10.34 24.91 -7.76
N LYS A 195 -10.49 23.58 -7.68
CA LYS A 195 -9.97 22.63 -8.67
C LYS A 195 -11.09 21.71 -9.18
N PRO A 196 -11.62 21.92 -10.40
CA PRO A 196 -12.66 21.07 -10.98
C PRO A 196 -12.30 19.58 -10.93
N GLY A 197 -13.25 18.73 -10.55
CA GLY A 197 -13.03 17.28 -10.44
C GLY A 197 -12.36 16.80 -9.15
N THR A 198 -12.08 17.70 -8.20
CA THR A 198 -11.56 17.34 -6.87
C THR A 198 -12.69 16.92 -5.94
N ILE A 199 -12.54 15.77 -5.28
CA ILE A 199 -13.46 15.31 -4.23
C ILE A 199 -12.66 15.19 -2.94
N ILE A 200 -13.05 15.97 -1.91
CA ILE A 200 -12.47 15.90 -0.57
C ILE A 200 -13.57 15.46 0.40
N ASN A 201 -13.36 14.32 1.05
CA ASN A 201 -14.24 13.84 2.13
C ASN A 201 -13.58 14.12 3.48
N VAL A 202 -14.18 15.02 4.25
CA VAL A 202 -13.74 15.52 5.57
C VAL A 202 -14.81 15.35 6.63
#